data_AF-A0A9P8L4B8-F1
#
_entry.id   AF-A0A9P8L4B8-F1
#
_cell.length_a   1.000
_cell.length_b   1.000
_cell.length_c   1.000
_cell.angle_alpha   90.00
_cell.angle_beta   90.00
_cell.angle_gamma   90.00
#
_symmetry.space_group_name_H-M   'P 1'
#
loop_
_entity.id
_entity.type
_entity.pdbx_description
1 polymer ?
#
loop_
_entity_poly.entity_id
_entity_poly.type
_entity_poly.pdbx_seq_one_letter_code
_entity_poly.pdbx_strand_id
1 'polypeptide(L)'
;MLPPLSTTPPDRSIKQLPSPPPSSEKRSAAVARVISLFRRHREGKLTGEEEWVQVPIQPSEYSELLQQLDQDEDLCGYIEDELRYDYNPGEYWIAIRMTTVTHDLFTRQFAQNISGQLRTIADQVPDSLAQIVRSIRDQGHGRMFLWRGNPNRDRRDVGQHCPDGAFRHLTANYPRVVFEVSLSQTRKDLEYLADAYIVDSCGEVKVVIGLDLEYRHTKESRVRVWRPKVVTTEMGERFLESELTFSEVENTVNIYQHTI
;
A
#
# COMPACT_ATOMS: atom_id res chain seq x y z
N MET A 1 35.09 87.98 8.09
CA MET A 1 35.14 86.83 9.02
C MET A 1 33.71 86.33 9.21
N LEU A 2 33.43 85.11 8.79
CA LEU A 2 32.16 84.41 8.96
C LEU A 2 32.45 83.07 9.66
N PRO A 3 31.69 82.65 10.68
CA PRO A 3 31.88 81.36 11.35
C PRO A 3 31.15 80.22 10.61
N PRO A 4 31.50 78.94 10.87
CA PRO A 4 31.04 77.81 10.07
C PRO A 4 29.67 77.30 10.51
N LEU A 5 28.81 76.97 9.56
CA LEU A 5 27.54 76.27 9.80
C LEU A 5 27.80 74.75 9.82
N SER A 6 27.58 74.17 11.00
CA SER A 6 27.64 72.75 11.31
C SER A 6 26.58 71.96 10.54
N THR A 7 27.00 70.88 9.91
CA THR A 7 26.15 69.91 9.19
C THR A 7 25.45 68.98 10.18
N THR A 8 24.12 68.91 10.13
CA THR A 8 23.31 67.88 10.80
C THR A 8 22.64 67.01 9.72
N PRO A 9 22.66 65.67 9.80
CA PRO A 9 21.98 64.81 8.83
C PRO A 9 20.47 64.68 9.16
N PRO A 10 19.61 64.41 8.17
CA PRO A 10 18.18 64.25 8.41
C PRO A 10 17.86 62.87 8.99
N ASP A 11 17.02 62.90 10.01
CA ASP A 11 16.37 61.80 10.70
C ASP A 11 15.48 60.98 9.72
N ARG A 12 15.75 59.68 9.59
CA ARG A 12 14.91 58.71 8.88
C ARG A 12 14.26 57.79 9.90
N SER A 13 13.20 58.27 10.55
CA SER A 13 12.23 57.41 11.23
C SER A 13 11.45 56.57 10.21
N ILE A 14 12.00 55.40 9.87
CA ILE A 14 11.25 54.34 9.20
C ILE A 14 10.31 53.76 10.26
N LYS A 15 9.02 54.14 10.20
CA LYS A 15 7.96 53.40 10.89
C LYS A 15 7.98 51.95 10.38
N GLN A 16 8.54 51.04 11.18
CA GLN A 16 8.41 49.61 10.95
C GLN A 16 6.93 49.26 10.87
N LEU A 17 6.50 48.73 9.71
CA LEU A 17 5.21 48.09 9.56
C LEU A 17 5.15 46.89 10.53
N PRO A 18 4.01 46.63 11.20
CA PRO A 18 3.88 45.43 12.02
C PRO A 18 4.03 44.20 11.12
N SER A 19 4.84 43.25 11.56
CA SER A 19 4.98 41.95 10.94
C SER A 19 3.60 41.27 10.83
N PRO A 20 3.28 40.60 9.72
CA PRO A 20 2.04 39.84 9.62
C PRO A 20 2.01 38.76 10.72
N PRO A 21 0.81 38.40 11.21
CA PRO A 21 0.67 37.39 12.25
C PRO A 21 1.27 36.07 11.77
N PRO A 22 1.72 35.19 12.71
CA PRO A 22 2.23 33.88 12.35
C PRO A 22 1.14 33.18 11.52
N SER A 23 1.51 32.80 10.29
CA SER A 23 0.64 32.07 9.38
C SER A 23 0.09 30.88 10.13
N SER A 24 -1.23 30.84 10.39
CA SER A 24 -1.85 29.58 10.79
C SER A 24 -1.53 28.59 9.68
N GLU A 25 -0.75 27.56 9.95
CA GLU A 25 -0.53 26.49 9.00
C GLU A 25 -1.90 26.05 8.49
N LYS A 26 -2.17 26.30 7.20
CA LYS A 26 -3.41 25.86 6.58
C LYS A 26 -3.37 24.34 6.63
N ARG A 27 -4.13 23.75 7.55
CA ARG A 27 -4.32 22.30 7.66
C ARG A 27 -4.62 21.75 6.27
N SER A 28 -3.87 20.74 5.84
CA SER A 28 -4.09 20.16 4.52
C SER A 28 -5.51 19.58 4.42
N ALA A 29 -6.24 19.97 3.36
CA ALA A 29 -7.56 19.42 3.08
C ALA A 29 -7.50 17.91 2.78
N ALA A 30 -6.39 17.43 2.21
CA ALA A 30 -6.14 16.01 1.97
C ALA A 30 -6.00 15.26 3.30
N VAL A 31 -5.18 15.76 4.22
CA VAL A 31 -5.00 15.17 5.56
C VAL A 31 -6.32 15.12 6.32
N ALA A 32 -7.08 16.22 6.33
CA ALA A 32 -8.39 16.25 6.97
C ALA A 32 -9.37 15.24 6.36
N ARG A 33 -9.34 15.05 5.03
CA ARG A 33 -10.16 14.05 4.33
C ARG A 33 -9.77 12.63 4.73
N VAL A 34 -8.48 12.32 4.78
CA VAL A 34 -7.99 10.98 5.16
C VAL A 34 -8.37 10.63 6.59
N ILE A 35 -8.13 11.53 7.55
CA ILE A 35 -8.51 11.33 8.96
C ILE A 35 -10.02 11.14 9.09
N SER A 36 -10.82 11.91 8.35
CA SER A 36 -12.27 11.75 8.32
C SER A 36 -12.69 10.35 7.83
N LEU A 37 -12.04 9.84 6.78
CA LEU A 37 -12.31 8.49 6.29
C LEU A 37 -11.88 7.42 7.30
N PHE A 38 -10.73 7.56 7.97
CA PHE A 38 -10.30 6.64 9.02
C PHE A 38 -11.31 6.57 10.18
N ARG A 39 -11.83 7.73 10.62
CA ARG A 39 -12.86 7.79 11.66
C ARG A 39 -14.18 7.18 11.19
N ARG A 40 -14.62 7.48 9.95
CA ARG A 40 -15.82 6.85 9.37
C ARG A 40 -15.67 5.33 9.26
N HIS A 41 -14.48 4.83 8.92
CA HIS A 41 -14.18 3.40 8.89
C HIS A 41 -14.43 2.78 10.27
N ARG A 42 -13.83 3.37 11.31
CA ARG A 42 -14.00 2.94 12.70
C ARG A 42 -15.45 2.92 13.16
N GLU A 43 -16.22 3.91 12.75
CA GLU A 43 -17.65 4.03 13.09
C GLU A 43 -18.55 3.09 12.26
N GLY A 44 -17.99 2.30 11.34
CA GLY A 44 -18.76 1.45 10.42
C GLY A 44 -19.62 2.24 9.42
N LYS A 45 -19.25 3.50 9.15
CA LYS A 45 -19.99 4.45 8.28
C LYS A 45 -19.45 4.54 6.86
N LEU A 46 -18.43 3.77 6.51
CA LEU A 46 -18.03 3.59 5.11
C LEU A 46 -18.93 2.52 4.48
N THR A 47 -19.56 2.85 3.36
CA THR A 47 -20.44 1.93 2.63
C THR A 47 -19.62 1.04 1.70
N GLY A 48 -20.07 -0.17 1.40
CA GLY A 48 -19.39 -1.10 0.47
C GLY A 48 -19.30 -0.62 -1.00
N GLU A 49 -19.77 0.58 -1.33
CA GLU A 49 -19.46 1.23 -2.62
C GLU A 49 -18.10 1.96 -2.57
N GLU A 50 -17.51 2.10 -1.38
CA GLU A 50 -16.27 2.82 -1.08
C GLU A 50 -15.13 1.84 -0.72
N GLU A 51 -15.06 0.61 -1.28
CA GLU A 51 -14.07 -0.38 -0.80
C GLU A 51 -12.61 -0.07 -1.18
N TRP A 52 -12.41 0.89 -2.08
CA TRP A 52 -11.10 1.43 -2.46
C TRP A 52 -11.18 2.95 -2.63
N VAL A 53 -11.14 3.70 -1.53
CA VAL A 53 -11.17 5.17 -1.60
C VAL A 53 -9.76 5.72 -1.75
N GLN A 54 -9.38 6.05 -2.98
CA GLN A 54 -8.13 6.74 -3.25
C GLN A 54 -8.24 8.24 -2.95
N VAL A 55 -7.25 8.76 -2.24
CA VAL A 55 -7.09 10.17 -1.89
C VAL A 55 -5.72 10.61 -2.39
N PRO A 56 -5.63 11.61 -3.28
CA PRO A 56 -4.36 12.24 -3.61
C PRO A 56 -3.74 12.84 -2.34
N ILE A 57 -2.48 12.54 -2.08
CA ILE A 57 -1.73 13.04 -0.93
C ILE A 57 -0.24 13.12 -1.23
N GLN A 58 0.37 14.27 -0.97
CA GLN A 58 1.82 14.48 -1.14
C GLN A 58 2.61 13.88 0.04
N PRO A 59 3.91 13.57 -0.11
CA PRO A 59 4.72 13.04 1.00
C PRO A 59 4.79 13.98 2.22
N SER A 60 4.79 15.30 1.99
CA SER A 60 4.71 16.28 3.09
C SER A 60 3.37 16.23 3.83
N GLU A 61 2.27 16.01 3.11
CA GLU A 61 0.93 15.87 3.70
C GLU A 61 0.79 14.53 4.41
N TYR A 62 1.38 13.45 3.88
CA TYR A 62 1.44 12.18 4.59
C TYR A 62 2.26 12.29 5.87
N SER A 63 3.33 13.10 5.89
CA SER A 63 4.07 13.43 7.11
C SER A 63 3.19 14.15 8.14
N GLU A 64 2.43 15.15 7.69
CA GLU A 64 1.45 15.86 8.54
C GLU A 64 0.37 14.89 9.06
N LEU A 65 -0.11 13.96 8.23
CA LEU A 65 -1.04 12.91 8.63
C LEU A 65 -0.45 12.06 9.76
N LEU A 66 0.77 11.52 9.59
CA LEU A 66 1.42 10.71 10.62
C LEU A 66 1.58 11.48 11.92
N GLN A 67 2.00 12.75 11.86
CA GLN A 67 2.13 13.60 13.05
C GLN A 67 0.80 13.83 13.77
N GLN A 68 -0.31 13.94 13.04
CA GLN A 68 -1.64 14.07 13.63
C GLN A 68 -2.13 12.75 14.25
N LEU A 69 -1.79 11.60 13.64
CA LEU A 69 -2.12 10.28 14.19
C LEU A 69 -1.33 9.99 15.48
N ASP A 70 -0.06 10.39 15.54
CA ASP A 70 0.77 10.26 16.76
C ASP A 70 0.19 11.05 17.95
N GLN A 71 -0.66 12.05 17.72
CA GLN A 71 -1.35 12.83 18.76
C GLN A 71 -2.71 12.25 19.16
N ASP A 72 -3.25 11.28 18.41
CA ASP A 72 -4.55 10.66 18.61
C ASP A 72 -4.35 9.15 18.88
N GLU A 73 -3.86 8.82 20.08
CA GLU A 73 -3.48 7.45 20.48
C GLU A 73 -4.60 6.41 20.23
N ASP A 74 -5.85 6.81 20.47
CA ASP A 74 -7.02 5.95 20.30
C ASP A 74 -7.30 5.66 18.82
N LEU A 75 -7.22 6.67 17.94
CA LEU A 75 -7.31 6.43 16.50
C LEU A 75 -6.08 5.69 15.96
N CYS A 76 -4.89 5.97 16.49
CA CYS A 76 -3.65 5.32 16.08
C CYS A 76 -3.69 3.81 16.37
N GLY A 77 -4.07 3.41 17.59
CA GLY A 77 -4.22 1.99 17.94
C GLY A 77 -5.27 1.28 17.08
N TYR A 78 -6.41 1.92 16.83
CA TYR A 78 -7.40 1.39 15.90
C TYR A 78 -6.83 1.21 14.49
N ILE A 79 -6.08 2.21 14.00
CA ILE A 79 -5.49 2.13 12.67
C ILE A 79 -4.55 0.93 12.61
N GLU A 80 -3.64 0.78 13.57
CA GLU A 80 -2.65 -0.30 13.62
C GLU A 80 -3.29 -1.69 13.55
N ASP A 81 -4.36 -1.90 14.32
CA ASP A 81 -4.99 -3.22 14.47
C ASP A 81 -6.03 -3.53 13.38
N GLU A 82 -6.85 -2.55 13.01
CA GLU A 82 -8.11 -2.81 12.28
C GLU A 82 -8.17 -2.16 10.90
N LEU A 83 -7.40 -1.09 10.65
CA LEU A 83 -7.45 -0.37 9.38
C LEU A 83 -6.42 -0.89 8.38
N ARG A 84 -6.90 -1.32 7.22
CA ARG A 84 -6.06 -1.64 6.06
C ARG A 84 -6.01 -0.43 5.13
N TYR A 85 -4.81 0.05 4.81
CA TYR A 85 -4.63 1.10 3.82
C TYR A 85 -3.29 0.96 3.09
N ASP A 86 -3.30 1.45 1.85
CA ASP A 86 -2.13 1.52 0.99
C ASP A 86 -1.72 2.98 0.83
N TYR A 87 -0.42 3.25 0.81
CA TYR A 87 0.17 4.56 0.56
C TYR A 87 1.28 4.41 -0.46
N ASN A 88 1.19 5.17 -1.56
CA ASN A 88 2.25 5.24 -2.55
C ASN A 88 2.84 6.67 -2.62
N PRO A 89 4.09 6.88 -2.17
CA PRO A 89 4.74 8.18 -2.23
C PRO A 89 5.16 8.59 -3.65
N GLY A 90 5.38 7.64 -4.57
CA GLY A 90 5.78 7.93 -5.95
C GLY A 90 4.62 8.42 -6.82
N GLU A 91 3.43 7.88 -6.58
CA GLU A 91 2.19 8.22 -7.30
C GLU A 91 1.29 9.20 -6.52
N TYR A 92 1.73 9.64 -5.33
CA TYR A 92 1.07 10.64 -4.49
C TYR A 92 -0.36 10.32 -4.11
N TRP A 93 -0.61 9.11 -3.61
CA TRP A 93 -1.94 8.72 -3.14
C TRP A 93 -1.92 7.80 -1.92
N ILE A 94 -3.03 7.83 -1.19
CA ILE A 94 -3.37 6.88 -0.13
C ILE A 94 -4.74 6.28 -0.43
N ALA A 95 -4.90 4.97 -0.24
CA ALA A 95 -6.16 4.26 -0.46
C ALA A 95 -6.56 3.48 0.80
N ILE A 96 -7.78 3.71 1.27
CA ILE A 96 -8.36 2.93 2.37
C ILE A 96 -8.99 1.69 1.77
N ARG A 97 -8.66 0.53 2.34
CA ARG A 97 -9.16 -0.78 1.90
C ARG A 97 -10.33 -1.17 2.80
N MET A 98 -11.54 -1.25 2.23
CA MET A 98 -12.63 -1.99 2.87
C MET A 98 -12.60 -3.41 2.35
N THR A 99 -12.81 -4.36 3.25
CA THR A 99 -12.91 -5.77 2.86
C THR A 99 -14.37 -6.20 3.03
N THR A 100 -14.97 -6.81 2.00
CA THR A 100 -16.29 -7.43 2.16
C THR A 100 -16.17 -8.78 2.82
N VAL A 101 -17.27 -9.25 3.43
CA VAL A 101 -17.35 -10.61 3.98
C VAL A 101 -17.00 -11.66 2.91
N THR A 102 -17.47 -11.47 1.68
CA THR A 102 -17.18 -12.36 0.56
C THR A 102 -15.70 -12.35 0.19
N HIS A 103 -15.10 -11.16 0.10
CA HIS A 103 -13.67 -11.01 -0.18
C HIS A 103 -12.81 -11.67 0.90
N ASP A 104 -13.08 -11.39 2.19
CA ASP A 104 -12.34 -11.97 3.30
C ASP A 104 -12.51 -13.49 3.37
N LEU A 105 -13.71 -14.01 3.10
CA LEU A 105 -13.96 -15.46 3.06
C LEU A 105 -13.16 -16.13 1.94
N PHE A 106 -13.21 -15.59 0.73
CA PHE A 106 -12.49 -16.12 -0.41
C PHE A 106 -10.97 -16.08 -0.16
N THR A 107 -10.44 -14.94 0.28
CA THR A 107 -9.02 -14.74 0.60
C THR A 107 -8.53 -15.78 1.61
N ARG A 108 -9.31 -16.00 2.69
CA ARG A 108 -9.00 -17.01 3.72
C ARG A 108 -9.00 -18.42 3.16
N GLN A 109 -10.02 -18.79 2.38
CA GLN A 109 -10.10 -20.13 1.77
C GLN A 109 -8.96 -20.37 0.78
N PHE A 110 -8.62 -19.37 -0.04
CA PHE A 110 -7.50 -19.43 -0.96
C PHE A 110 -6.17 -19.65 -0.22
N ALA A 111 -5.90 -18.87 0.83
CA ALA A 111 -4.70 -19.00 1.64
C ALA A 111 -4.60 -20.38 2.34
N GLN A 112 -5.71 -20.88 2.87
CA GLN A 112 -5.80 -22.21 3.48
C GLN A 112 -5.52 -23.32 2.47
N ASN A 113 -6.05 -23.22 1.25
CA ASN A 113 -5.81 -24.19 0.19
C ASN A 113 -4.33 -24.26 -0.20
N ILE A 114 -3.67 -23.12 -0.39
CA ILE A 114 -2.23 -23.07 -0.70
C ILE A 114 -1.42 -23.66 0.46
N SER A 115 -1.75 -23.32 1.71
CA SER A 115 -1.11 -23.88 2.90
C SER A 115 -1.34 -25.40 3.04
N GLY A 116 -2.51 -25.90 2.63
CA GLY A 116 -2.79 -27.33 2.50
C GLY A 116 -1.86 -28.01 1.48
N GLN A 117 -1.73 -27.44 0.29
CA GLN A 117 -0.85 -27.96 -0.76
C GLN A 117 0.62 -27.96 -0.34
N LEU A 118 1.09 -26.90 0.33
CA LEU A 118 2.47 -26.85 0.86
C LEU A 118 2.73 -27.98 1.86
N ARG A 119 1.77 -28.31 2.72
CA ARG A 119 1.88 -29.47 3.64
C ARG A 119 1.98 -30.78 2.87
N THR A 120 1.08 -31.00 1.90
CA THR A 120 1.12 -32.20 1.04
C THR A 120 2.46 -32.33 0.30
N ILE A 121 2.98 -31.25 -0.25
CA ILE A 121 4.29 -31.24 -0.93
C ILE A 121 5.40 -31.61 0.05
N ALA A 122 5.40 -31.04 1.26
CA ALA A 122 6.42 -31.33 2.26
C ALA A 122 6.47 -32.82 2.67
N ASP A 123 5.35 -33.54 2.56
CA ASP A 123 5.27 -34.97 2.88
C ASP A 123 5.69 -35.88 1.72
N GLN A 124 5.84 -35.32 0.51
CA GLN A 124 6.18 -36.05 -0.72
C GLN A 124 7.63 -35.86 -1.18
N VAL A 125 8.36 -34.90 -0.60
CA VAL A 125 9.74 -34.56 -0.97
C VAL A 125 10.75 -35.07 0.06
N PRO A 126 12.03 -35.22 -0.29
CA PRO A 126 13.09 -35.55 0.67
C PRO A 126 13.14 -34.57 1.86
N ASP A 127 13.58 -35.06 3.03
CA ASP A 127 13.57 -34.30 4.29
C ASP A 127 14.24 -32.92 4.21
N SER A 128 15.34 -32.82 3.46
CA SER A 128 16.06 -31.54 3.27
C SER A 128 15.18 -30.49 2.57
N LEU A 129 14.37 -30.89 1.60
CA LEU A 129 13.40 -30.00 0.94
C LEU A 129 12.15 -29.79 1.80
N ALA A 130 11.70 -30.82 2.51
CA ALA A 130 10.55 -30.73 3.39
C ALA A 130 10.76 -29.67 4.49
N GLN A 131 11.97 -29.55 5.03
CA GLN A 131 12.32 -28.51 5.99
C GLN A 131 12.17 -27.09 5.41
N ILE A 132 12.57 -26.89 4.15
CA ILE A 132 12.41 -25.60 3.45
C ILE A 132 10.93 -25.31 3.24
N VAL A 133 10.15 -26.27 2.75
CA VAL A 133 8.71 -26.10 2.49
C VAL A 133 7.95 -25.80 3.79
N ARG A 134 8.24 -26.51 4.88
CA ARG A 134 7.63 -26.27 6.20
C ARG A 134 8.02 -24.92 6.81
N SER A 135 9.09 -24.30 6.33
CA SER A 135 9.54 -22.97 6.72
C SER A 135 8.86 -21.86 5.93
N ILE A 136 7.99 -22.18 4.97
CA ILE A 136 7.10 -21.22 4.32
C ILE A 136 5.85 -21.08 5.19
N ARG A 137 5.55 -19.85 5.62
CA ARG A 137 4.39 -19.49 6.43
C ARG A 137 3.45 -18.58 5.66
N ASP A 138 2.17 -18.81 5.86
CA ASP A 138 1.15 -17.81 5.58
C ASP A 138 1.35 -16.63 6.54
N GLN A 139 1.61 -15.46 5.96
CA GLN A 139 1.75 -14.18 6.67
C GLN A 139 0.42 -13.43 6.75
N GLY A 140 -0.61 -13.87 6.01
CA GLY A 140 -1.88 -13.17 5.89
C GLY A 140 -1.70 -11.75 5.32
N HIS A 141 -2.49 -10.82 5.84
CA HIS A 141 -2.66 -9.45 5.34
C HIS A 141 -1.65 -8.44 5.92
N GLY A 142 -0.51 -8.90 6.43
CA GLY A 142 0.43 -8.05 7.16
C GLY A 142 0.98 -6.90 6.31
N ARG A 143 1.03 -5.68 6.88
CA ARG A 143 1.56 -4.48 6.22
C ARG A 143 2.97 -4.71 5.69
N MET A 144 3.17 -4.33 4.44
CA MET A 144 4.46 -4.31 3.78
C MET A 144 4.91 -2.88 3.57
N PHE A 145 6.08 -2.55 4.10
CA PHE A 145 6.77 -1.28 3.83
C PHE A 145 7.72 -1.47 2.66
N LEU A 146 7.54 -0.69 1.60
CA LEU A 146 8.29 -0.76 0.36
C LEU A 146 9.20 0.48 0.24
N TRP A 147 10.51 0.25 0.22
CA TRP A 147 11.52 1.29 0.47
C TRP A 147 12.17 1.81 -0.82
N ARG A 148 11.48 1.76 -1.96
CA ARG A 148 12.07 2.08 -3.27
C ARG A 148 12.87 3.39 -3.19
N GLY A 149 14.18 3.29 -3.41
CA GLY A 149 15.04 4.46 -3.60
C GLY A 149 15.32 5.33 -2.38
N ASN A 150 14.85 5.01 -1.17
CA ASN A 150 15.11 5.82 0.03
C ASN A 150 16.14 5.16 0.98
N PRO A 151 17.45 5.48 0.86
CA PRO A 151 18.45 4.99 1.81
C PRO A 151 18.28 5.57 3.22
N ASN A 152 17.63 6.73 3.35
CA ASN A 152 17.47 7.44 4.62
C ASN A 152 16.32 6.92 5.48
N ARG A 153 15.51 6.01 4.95
CA ARG A 153 14.38 5.37 5.66
C ARG A 153 13.40 6.36 6.28
N ASP A 154 13.22 7.52 5.68
CA ASP A 154 12.20 8.46 6.13
C ASP A 154 10.81 7.87 5.86
N ARG A 155 10.02 7.67 6.91
CA ARG A 155 8.68 7.05 6.85
C ARG A 155 7.78 7.69 5.80
N ARG A 156 7.98 8.97 5.49
CA ARG A 156 7.17 9.71 4.53
C ARG A 156 7.39 9.31 3.06
N ASP A 157 8.56 8.77 2.72
CA ASP A 157 8.86 8.33 1.35
C ASP A 157 8.86 6.79 1.26
N VAL A 158 8.26 6.12 2.24
CA VAL A 158 8.15 4.66 2.27
C VAL A 158 6.73 4.28 1.88
N GLY A 159 6.61 3.56 0.77
CA GLY A 159 5.34 2.99 0.36
C GLY A 159 4.85 2.00 1.41
N GLN A 160 3.54 1.95 1.62
CA GLN A 160 2.91 0.94 2.46
C GLN A 160 1.85 0.24 1.63
N HIS A 161 1.83 -1.10 1.66
CA HIS A 161 0.76 -1.87 1.06
C HIS A 161 0.30 -2.99 1.99
N CYS A 162 -0.99 -3.26 2.01
CA CYS A 162 -1.64 -4.33 2.75
C CYS A 162 -2.12 -5.41 1.77
N PRO A 163 -1.29 -6.41 1.42
CA PRO A 163 -1.70 -7.47 0.50
C PRO A 163 -2.89 -8.25 1.05
N ASP A 164 -3.71 -8.84 0.16
CA ASP A 164 -4.79 -9.73 0.61
C ASP A 164 -4.24 -11.03 1.21
N GLY A 165 -3.09 -11.49 0.75
CA GLY A 165 -2.32 -12.47 1.49
C GLY A 165 -0.92 -12.65 0.95
N ALA A 166 -0.06 -13.25 1.77
CA ALA A 166 1.34 -13.41 1.44
C ALA A 166 1.94 -14.67 2.07
N PHE A 167 2.90 -15.28 1.37
CA PHE A 167 3.67 -16.43 1.86
C PHE A 167 5.14 -16.06 1.98
N ARG A 168 5.67 -16.24 3.18
CA ARG A 168 7.03 -15.85 3.54
C ARG A 168 7.81 -17.04 4.08
N HIS A 169 9.04 -17.20 3.61
CA HIS A 169 9.99 -18.11 4.25
C HIS A 169 10.49 -17.48 5.54
N LEU A 170 10.61 -18.24 6.64
CA LEU A 170 10.95 -17.72 7.99
C LEU A 170 12.24 -16.89 8.05
N THR A 171 13.18 -17.09 7.12
CA THR A 171 14.45 -16.36 7.03
C THR A 171 14.44 -15.19 6.06
N ALA A 172 13.33 -14.96 5.34
CA ALA A 172 13.21 -13.89 4.36
C ALA A 172 12.65 -12.62 5.02
N ASN A 173 13.16 -11.45 4.63
CA ASN A 173 12.67 -10.16 5.11
C ASN A 173 11.31 -9.80 4.50
N TYR A 174 11.11 -10.16 3.22
CA TYR A 174 9.85 -9.99 2.50
C TYR A 174 9.20 -11.35 2.20
N PRO A 175 7.86 -11.39 2.06
CA PRO A 175 7.21 -12.53 1.46
C PRO A 175 7.77 -12.78 0.04
N ARG A 176 7.81 -14.05 -0.35
CA ARG A 176 8.25 -14.45 -1.69
C ARG A 176 7.08 -14.57 -2.66
N VAL A 177 5.88 -14.80 -2.13
CA VAL A 177 4.64 -14.84 -2.89
C VAL A 177 3.65 -13.88 -2.25
N VAL A 178 3.02 -13.03 -3.05
CA VAL A 178 1.91 -12.17 -2.65
C VAL A 178 0.72 -12.51 -3.53
N PHE A 179 -0.50 -12.39 -3.01
CA PHE A 179 -1.69 -12.44 -3.83
C PHE A 179 -2.66 -11.32 -3.50
N GLU A 180 -3.40 -10.89 -4.52
CA GLU A 180 -4.42 -9.85 -4.47
C GLU A 180 -5.69 -10.37 -5.15
N VAL A 181 -6.83 -10.09 -4.52
CA VAL A 181 -8.17 -10.42 -4.99
C VAL A 181 -8.87 -9.13 -5.36
N SER A 182 -9.28 -9.05 -6.62
CA SER A 182 -10.11 -7.99 -7.20
C SER A 182 -11.51 -8.57 -7.40
N LEU A 183 -12.53 -7.88 -6.90
CA LEU A 183 -13.93 -8.25 -7.14
C LEU A 183 -14.53 -7.28 -8.16
N SER A 184 -15.57 -7.69 -8.88
CA SER A 184 -16.29 -6.80 -9.82
C SER A 184 -16.81 -5.49 -9.21
N GLN A 185 -17.00 -5.45 -7.88
CA GLN A 185 -17.36 -4.24 -7.13
C GLN A 185 -16.22 -3.24 -7.02
N THR A 186 -15.00 -3.75 -6.90
CA THR A 186 -13.79 -2.99 -6.64
C THR A 186 -12.64 -3.58 -7.44
N ARG A 187 -12.56 -3.07 -8.67
CA ARG A 187 -11.48 -3.43 -9.58
C ARG A 187 -10.20 -2.77 -9.09
N LYS A 188 -9.36 -3.59 -8.46
CA LYS A 188 -7.98 -3.20 -8.17
C LYS A 188 -7.20 -3.15 -9.46
N ASP A 189 -6.25 -2.23 -9.53
CA ASP A 189 -5.22 -2.29 -10.56
C ASP A 189 -4.19 -3.35 -10.18
N LEU A 190 -4.48 -4.61 -10.54
CA LEU A 190 -3.64 -5.75 -10.22
C LEU A 190 -2.27 -5.70 -10.91
N GLU A 191 -2.19 -5.06 -12.09
CA GLU A 191 -0.94 -4.90 -12.83
C GLU A 191 -0.03 -3.91 -12.12
N TYR A 192 -0.58 -2.76 -11.72
CA TYR A 192 0.10 -1.80 -10.88
C TYR A 192 0.56 -2.41 -9.56
N LEU A 193 -0.31 -3.12 -8.84
CA LEU A 193 0.05 -3.75 -7.57
C LEU A 193 1.18 -4.78 -7.75
N ALA A 194 1.16 -5.53 -8.86
CA ALA A 194 2.25 -6.45 -9.17
C ALA A 194 3.58 -5.72 -9.40
N ASP A 195 3.57 -4.60 -10.12
CA ASP A 195 4.76 -3.76 -10.28
C ASP A 195 5.25 -3.22 -8.93
N ALA A 196 4.36 -2.63 -8.14
CA ALA A 196 4.71 -2.09 -6.82
C ALA A 196 5.33 -3.17 -5.92
N TYR A 197 4.70 -4.33 -5.77
CA TYR A 197 5.23 -5.41 -4.94
C TYR A 197 6.58 -5.94 -5.45
N ILE A 198 6.74 -6.16 -6.75
CA ILE A 198 7.97 -6.72 -7.30
C ILE A 198 9.10 -5.70 -7.31
N VAL A 199 8.86 -4.52 -7.87
CA VAL A 199 9.90 -3.53 -8.11
C VAL A 199 10.23 -2.74 -6.85
N ASP A 200 9.25 -2.34 -6.04
CA ASP A 200 9.52 -1.55 -4.82
C ASP A 200 10.13 -2.40 -3.70
N SER A 201 9.99 -3.73 -3.77
CA SER A 201 10.74 -4.67 -2.92
C SER A 201 12.12 -5.04 -3.48
N CYS A 202 12.58 -4.38 -4.54
CA CYS A 202 13.82 -4.69 -5.25
C CYS A 202 13.89 -6.16 -5.71
N GLY A 203 12.75 -6.73 -6.08
CA GLY A 203 12.61 -8.11 -6.53
C GLY A 203 12.63 -9.13 -5.40
N GLU A 204 12.49 -8.73 -4.14
CA GLU A 204 12.39 -9.69 -3.04
C GLU A 204 11.07 -10.48 -3.09
N VAL A 205 9.98 -9.85 -3.52
CA VAL A 205 8.77 -10.56 -3.95
C VAL A 205 9.04 -11.23 -5.29
N LYS A 206 8.89 -12.55 -5.35
CA LYS A 206 9.22 -13.37 -6.53
C LYS A 206 8.02 -13.74 -7.39
N VAL A 207 6.82 -13.66 -6.82
CA VAL A 207 5.56 -13.99 -7.47
C VAL A 207 4.46 -13.09 -6.92
N VAL A 208 3.67 -12.49 -7.81
CA VAL A 208 2.40 -11.85 -7.47
C VAL A 208 1.28 -12.60 -8.19
N ILE A 209 0.25 -13.01 -7.47
CA ILE A 209 -0.93 -13.69 -8.00
C ILE A 209 -2.12 -12.73 -7.93
N GLY A 210 -2.72 -12.39 -9.06
CA GLY A 210 -3.93 -11.59 -9.13
C GLY A 210 -5.12 -12.48 -9.44
N LEU A 211 -6.15 -12.41 -8.60
CA LEU A 211 -7.39 -13.13 -8.73
C LEU A 211 -8.49 -12.10 -9.01
N ASP A 212 -8.95 -12.05 -10.26
CA ASP A 212 -9.99 -11.13 -10.71
C ASP A 212 -11.31 -11.88 -10.84
N LEU A 213 -12.24 -11.63 -9.92
CA LEU A 213 -13.49 -12.38 -9.79
C LEU A 213 -14.67 -11.51 -10.23
N GLU A 214 -15.19 -11.77 -11.43
CA GLU A 214 -16.38 -11.12 -11.97
C GLU A 214 -17.64 -11.89 -11.59
N TYR A 215 -18.29 -11.53 -10.49
CA TYR A 215 -19.40 -12.33 -9.95
C TYR A 215 -20.79 -11.83 -10.36
N ARG A 216 -20.92 -10.60 -10.92
CA ARG A 216 -22.24 -10.00 -11.20
C ARG A 216 -22.80 -10.40 -12.56
N HIS A 217 -21.96 -10.43 -13.59
CA HIS A 217 -22.43 -10.55 -14.97
C HIS A 217 -21.97 -11.85 -15.62
N THR A 218 -20.66 -11.99 -15.83
CA THR A 218 -20.11 -13.10 -16.63
C THR A 218 -19.86 -14.34 -15.80
N LYS A 219 -19.72 -14.20 -14.47
CA LYS A 219 -19.19 -15.27 -13.59
C LYS A 219 -17.81 -15.76 -14.05
N GLU A 220 -17.08 -14.92 -14.76
CA GLU A 220 -15.71 -15.19 -15.14
C GLU A 220 -14.80 -14.93 -13.94
N SER A 221 -13.85 -15.83 -13.76
CA SER A 221 -12.72 -15.62 -12.87
C SER A 221 -11.45 -15.65 -13.70
N ARG A 222 -10.49 -14.80 -13.36
CA ARG A 222 -9.21 -14.77 -14.07
C ARG A 222 -8.08 -14.83 -13.06
N VAL A 223 -7.14 -15.72 -13.31
CA VAL A 223 -5.89 -15.81 -12.56
C VAL A 223 -4.79 -15.21 -13.42
N ARG A 224 -4.03 -14.28 -12.84
CA ARG A 224 -2.85 -13.69 -13.44
C ARG A 224 -1.65 -13.91 -12.53
N VAL A 225 -0.48 -14.18 -13.09
CA VAL A 225 0.75 -14.35 -12.31
C VAL A 225 1.87 -13.50 -12.91
N TRP A 226 2.42 -12.63 -12.09
CA TRP A 226 3.56 -11.79 -12.43
C TRP A 226 4.84 -12.27 -11.75
N ARG A 227 5.96 -12.09 -12.43
CA ARG A 227 7.31 -12.45 -11.95
C ARG A 227 8.31 -11.34 -12.26
N PRO A 228 9.39 -11.21 -11.46
CA PRO A 228 10.46 -10.26 -11.72
C PRO A 228 11.18 -10.59 -13.02
N LYS A 229 11.32 -9.59 -13.89
CA LYS A 229 12.13 -9.63 -15.09
C LYS A 229 13.21 -8.56 -15.02
N VAL A 230 14.46 -8.96 -15.24
CA VAL A 230 15.55 -7.99 -15.39
C VAL A 230 15.71 -7.66 -16.86
N VAL A 231 15.51 -6.39 -17.20
CA VAL A 231 15.67 -5.84 -18.54
C VAL A 231 16.99 -5.09 -18.61
N THR A 232 17.75 -5.31 -19.69
CA THR A 232 19.03 -4.62 -19.93
C THR A 232 18.86 -3.73 -21.15
N THR A 233 19.17 -2.44 -21.02
CA THR A 233 19.12 -1.49 -22.14
C THR A 233 20.30 -1.66 -23.09
N GLU A 234 20.22 -1.04 -24.26
CA GLU A 234 21.34 -0.99 -25.22
C GLU A 234 22.62 -0.38 -24.61
N MET A 235 22.47 0.49 -23.60
CA MET A 235 23.58 1.09 -22.86
C MET A 235 24.13 0.20 -21.73
N GLY A 236 23.57 -1.00 -21.53
CA GLY A 236 23.99 -1.96 -20.51
C GLY A 236 23.40 -1.69 -19.11
N GLU A 237 22.49 -0.74 -18.97
CA GLU A 237 21.81 -0.46 -17.71
C GLU A 237 20.75 -1.53 -17.43
N ARG A 238 20.62 -1.95 -16.16
CA ARG A 238 19.71 -3.02 -15.76
C ARG A 238 18.58 -2.48 -14.91
N PHE A 239 17.35 -2.80 -15.30
CA PHE A 239 16.12 -2.42 -14.61
C PHE A 239 15.33 -3.67 -14.24
N LEU A 240 14.57 -3.56 -13.15
CA LEU A 240 13.65 -4.61 -12.73
C LEU A 240 12.24 -4.19 -13.11
N GLU A 241 11.52 -5.10 -13.75
CA GLU A 241 10.13 -4.92 -14.16
C GLU A 241 9.28 -6.10 -13.68
N SER A 242 7.99 -5.86 -13.50
CA SER A 242 7.00 -6.93 -13.35
C SER A 242 6.56 -7.46 -14.72
N GLU A 243 6.73 -8.76 -14.97
CA GLU A 243 6.28 -9.41 -16.20
C GLU A 243 5.09 -10.32 -15.93
N LEU A 244 3.99 -10.14 -16.67
CA LEU A 244 2.87 -11.08 -16.68
C LEU A 244 3.31 -12.38 -17.38
N THR A 245 3.51 -13.44 -16.58
CA THR A 245 4.02 -14.74 -17.08
C THR A 245 2.92 -15.78 -17.30
N PHE A 246 1.74 -15.56 -16.73
CA PHE A 246 0.60 -16.46 -16.87
C PHE A 246 -0.70 -15.68 -16.72
N SER A 247 -1.69 -15.99 -17.57
CA SER A 247 -3.04 -15.48 -17.47
C SER A 247 -4.02 -16.52 -17.99
N GLU A 248 -4.96 -16.94 -17.16
CA GLU A 248 -5.99 -17.92 -17.51
C GLU A 248 -7.37 -17.44 -17.05
N VAL A 249 -8.38 -17.68 -17.88
CA VAL A 249 -9.79 -17.36 -17.59
C VAL A 249 -10.52 -18.66 -17.33
N GLU A 250 -11.18 -18.73 -16.19
CA GLU A 250 -12.02 -19.83 -15.76
C GLU A 250 -13.46 -19.36 -15.64
N ASN A 251 -14.38 -20.07 -16.29
CA ASN A 251 -15.81 -19.84 -16.12
C ASN A 251 -16.26 -20.52 -14.83
N THR A 252 -16.62 -19.75 -13.80
CA THR A 252 -17.11 -20.36 -12.57
C THR A 252 -18.52 -20.93 -12.77
N VAL A 253 -18.59 -22.25 -12.94
CA VAL A 253 -19.84 -22.99 -12.83
C VAL A 253 -20.20 -23.06 -11.33
N ASN A 254 -21.07 -22.14 -10.90
CA ASN A 254 -21.81 -22.12 -9.61
C ASN A 254 -21.06 -22.71 -8.39
N ILE A 255 -20.23 -21.88 -7.73
CA ILE A 255 -19.62 -22.25 -6.42
C ILE A 255 -20.57 -21.96 -5.23
N TYR A 256 -21.79 -21.49 -5.47
CA TYR A 256 -22.76 -21.15 -4.42
C TYR A 256 -24.12 -21.82 -4.67
N GLN A 257 -24.13 -23.15 -4.65
CA GLN A 257 -25.31 -23.88 -4.15
C GLN A 257 -24.91 -24.47 -2.80
N HIS A 258 -25.67 -24.13 -1.76
CA HIS A 258 -25.45 -24.41 -0.33
C HIS A 258 -24.63 -23.37 0.42
N THR A 259 -25.31 -22.33 0.92
CA THR A 259 -25.57 -22.15 2.37
C THR A 259 -26.47 -20.92 2.53
N ILE A 260 -27.77 -21.16 2.75
CA ILE A 260 -28.68 -20.30 3.52
C ILE A 260 -29.26 -21.21 4.60
#